data_AF-A0AAV7YMY6-F1
#
_entry.id   AF-A0AAV7YMY6-F1
#
_cell.length_a   1.000
_cell.length_b   1.000
_cell.length_c   1.000
_cell.angle_alpha   90.00
_cell.angle_beta   90.00
_cell.angle_gamma   90.00
#
_symmetry.space_group_name_H-M   'P 1'
#
loop_
_entity.id
_entity.type
_entity.pdbx_description
1 polymer ?
#
loop_
_entity_poly.entity_id
_entity_poly.type
_entity_poly.pdbx_seq_one_letter_code
_entity_poly.pdbx_strand_id
1 'polypeptide(L)'
;MKHQPNFFLLLFSQLLSVLGDSLGQRANRVKFKKSRKKMLIATTIVSSIQVFVVLIILEYTLPPSLVSRIYINNKRIQCYQEIDYEFKDMKCTTETCTPMECPRGGPITMFKLLFHEPIFLVNGVLNLLYYSTTFMLYKEPLGLIILVLASLTSSFLIVPINKMFGSPSSTAPIPPYLYILGIIGSLFCIIERPAKEYMKEKKQSKSVGASKLDKSELTINLIKQPLMSSSSDNIDFQSMSYENEDGSKSESANTNNVNNIGNHSDSKGKHQGTNKKTAKFWKNFKNQELIRHSLAIFIPYIIQAIIEASWFVLQVYYNNYTRSNVFTYTSLDQILLPFYIFPFIIIVDAIKPLKKCIFDGTDTEESTIDALKGVWKEAPWITLFFYRFFSNTKQVIYYYLAILYDLNSVYLQLTFIRVILSWIAALVLSVFIPKLIGTTAEERNQIKSKTNIINKSLGTIFIVISLIILNITKK
;
A
#
# COMPACT_ATOMS: atom_id res chain seq x y z
N MET A 1 -14.57 -16.79 -30.76
CA MET A 1 -15.40 -16.22 -29.69
C MET A 1 -14.58 -16.23 -28.41
N LYS A 2 -14.29 -15.07 -27.81
CA LYS A 2 -13.60 -15.04 -26.51
C LYS A 2 -14.64 -15.32 -25.44
N HIS A 3 -14.49 -16.42 -24.72
CA HIS A 3 -15.34 -16.70 -23.56
C HIS A 3 -15.21 -15.55 -22.56
N GLN A 4 -16.31 -15.15 -21.94
CA GLN A 4 -16.27 -14.26 -20.79
C GLN A 4 -15.72 -15.03 -19.57
N PRO A 5 -14.97 -14.38 -18.66
CA PRO A 5 -14.62 -15.01 -17.40
C PRO A 5 -15.88 -15.36 -16.60
N ASN A 6 -15.84 -16.48 -15.89
CA ASN A 6 -16.92 -16.84 -14.97
C ASN A 6 -17.02 -15.78 -13.85
N PHE A 7 -18.18 -15.13 -13.73
CA PHE A 7 -18.42 -14.08 -12.73
C PHE A 7 -18.11 -14.55 -11.30
N PHE A 8 -18.41 -15.80 -10.96
CA PHE A 8 -18.12 -16.34 -9.63
C PHE A 8 -16.61 -16.40 -9.35
N LEU A 9 -15.79 -16.66 -10.37
CA LEU A 9 -14.33 -16.66 -10.23
C LEU A 9 -13.81 -15.23 -9.99
N LEU A 10 -14.37 -14.25 -10.69
CA LEU A 10 -14.05 -12.83 -10.46
C LEU A 10 -14.44 -12.41 -9.04
N LEU A 11 -15.67 -12.72 -8.63
CA LEU A 11 -16.19 -12.41 -7.30
C LEU A 11 -15.35 -13.06 -6.20
N PHE A 12 -15.03 -14.35 -6.34
CA PHE A 12 -14.20 -15.08 -5.39
C PHE A 12 -12.80 -14.46 -5.27
N SER A 13 -12.16 -14.11 -6.39
CA SER A 13 -10.83 -13.47 -6.36
C SER A 13 -10.86 -12.13 -5.62
N GLN A 14 -11.92 -11.33 -5.80
CA GLN A 14 -12.05 -10.06 -5.09
C GLN A 14 -12.41 -10.25 -3.62
N LEU A 15 -13.20 -11.26 -3.28
CA LEU A 15 -13.48 -11.60 -1.89
C LEU A 15 -12.19 -11.96 -1.15
N LEU A 16 -11.32 -12.78 -1.76
CA LEU A 16 -9.97 -13.06 -1.23
C LEU A 16 -9.16 -11.77 -1.06
N SER A 17 -9.22 -10.84 -2.03
CA SER A 17 -8.53 -9.55 -1.90
C SER A 17 -9.01 -8.78 -0.68
N VAL A 18 -10.32 -8.65 -0.48
CA VAL A 18 -10.90 -7.84 0.58
C VAL A 18 -10.69 -8.47 1.96
N LEU A 19 -10.79 -9.80 2.07
CA LEU A 19 -10.45 -10.53 3.29
C LEU A 19 -8.97 -10.40 3.63
N GLY A 20 -8.09 -10.54 2.63
CA GLY A 20 -6.66 -10.30 2.77
C GLY A 20 -6.37 -8.88 3.26
N ASP A 21 -6.88 -7.86 2.57
CA ASP A 21 -6.68 -6.45 2.92
C ASP A 21 -7.14 -6.17 4.37
N SER A 22 -8.24 -6.78 4.82
CA SER A 22 -8.73 -6.66 6.19
C SER A 22 -7.77 -7.25 7.24
N LEU A 23 -7.20 -8.43 6.97
CA LEU A 23 -6.19 -9.05 7.84
C LEU A 23 -4.87 -8.27 7.83
N GLY A 24 -4.45 -7.76 6.67
CA GLY A 24 -3.28 -6.90 6.52
C GLY A 24 -3.42 -5.60 7.31
N GLN A 25 -4.59 -4.95 7.25
CA GLN A 25 -4.89 -3.77 8.07
C GLN A 25 -4.83 -4.07 9.56
N ARG A 26 -5.39 -5.21 10.00
CA ARG A 26 -5.28 -5.66 11.40
C ARG A 26 -3.82 -5.84 11.83
N ALA A 27 -3.01 -6.55 11.04
CA ALA A 27 -1.60 -6.78 11.35
C ALA A 27 -0.84 -5.45 11.49
N ASN A 28 -1.06 -4.53 10.54
CA ASN A 28 -0.40 -3.22 10.54
C ASN A 28 -0.86 -2.33 11.71
N ARG A 29 -2.18 -2.17 11.92
CA ARG A 29 -2.73 -1.24 12.92
C ARG A 29 -2.57 -1.74 14.35
N VAL A 30 -2.89 -3.02 14.60
CA VAL A 30 -3.04 -3.55 15.96
C VAL A 30 -1.71 -4.12 16.49
N LYS A 31 -0.90 -4.74 15.62
CA LYS A 31 0.28 -5.49 16.05
C LYS A 31 1.57 -4.74 15.78
N PHE A 32 1.78 -4.27 14.55
CA PHE A 32 2.98 -3.51 14.20
C PHE A 32 2.91 -2.02 14.55
N LYS A 33 1.84 -1.55 15.19
CA LYS A 33 1.66 -0.14 15.60
C LYS A 33 1.94 0.84 14.46
N LYS A 34 1.60 0.47 13.22
CA LYS A 34 1.83 1.24 11.99
C LYS A 34 3.31 1.35 11.53
N SER A 35 4.21 0.51 12.04
CA SER A 35 5.58 0.38 11.52
C SER A 35 5.56 -0.23 10.11
N ARG A 36 6.03 0.54 9.12
CA ARG A 36 6.13 0.11 7.72
C ARG A 36 7.28 -0.86 7.52
N LYS A 37 8.41 -0.57 8.16
CA LYS A 37 9.62 -1.39 8.07
C LYS A 37 9.35 -2.81 8.55
N LYS A 38 8.73 -2.96 9.74
CA LYS A 38 8.36 -4.28 10.29
C LYS A 38 7.33 -4.99 9.42
N MET A 39 6.30 -4.30 8.95
CA MET A 39 5.27 -4.89 8.08
C MET A 39 5.88 -5.39 6.75
N LEU A 40 6.74 -4.59 6.12
CA LEU A 40 7.40 -4.95 4.85
C LEU A 40 8.30 -6.18 5.02
N ILE A 41 9.11 -6.22 6.09
CA ILE A 41 9.95 -7.38 6.42
C ILE A 41 9.08 -8.62 6.66
N ALA A 42 8.09 -8.52 7.54
CA ALA A 42 7.26 -9.66 7.94
C ALA A 42 6.46 -10.23 6.76
N THR A 43 5.86 -9.37 5.95
CA THR A 43 5.08 -9.79 4.77
C THR A 43 5.96 -10.43 3.70
N THR A 44 7.17 -9.93 3.50
CA THR A 44 8.15 -10.48 2.55
C THR A 44 8.57 -11.89 2.95
N ILE A 45 8.94 -12.08 4.22
CA ILE A 45 9.34 -13.40 4.76
C ILE A 45 8.19 -14.40 4.62
N VAL A 46 7.00 -14.03 5.13
CA VAL A 46 5.84 -14.92 5.10
C VAL A 46 5.45 -15.26 3.68
N SER A 47 5.44 -14.29 2.75
CA SER A 47 5.06 -14.56 1.36
C SER A 47 6.03 -15.51 0.67
N SER A 48 7.34 -15.27 0.80
CA SER A 48 8.36 -16.10 0.15
C SER A 48 8.33 -17.54 0.67
N ILE A 49 8.31 -17.73 2.00
CA ILE A 49 8.26 -19.06 2.61
C ILE A 49 6.94 -19.77 2.26
N GLN A 50 5.81 -19.07 2.38
CA GLN A 50 4.50 -19.65 2.10
C GLN A 50 4.40 -20.10 0.64
N VAL A 51 4.78 -19.26 -0.32
CA VAL A 51 4.71 -19.61 -1.75
C VAL A 51 5.68 -20.74 -2.06
N PHE A 52 6.90 -20.71 -1.51
CA PHE A 52 7.87 -21.80 -1.68
C PHE A 52 7.29 -23.14 -1.21
N VAL A 53 6.79 -23.21 0.03
CA VAL A 53 6.26 -24.46 0.60
C VAL A 53 4.99 -24.91 -0.11
N VAL A 54 4.01 -24.01 -0.29
CA VAL A 54 2.72 -24.37 -0.89
C VAL A 54 2.91 -24.78 -2.35
N LEU A 55 3.67 -24.03 -3.14
CA LEU A 55 3.83 -24.35 -4.55
C LEU A 55 4.70 -25.58 -4.78
N ILE A 56 5.68 -25.88 -3.92
CA ILE A 56 6.39 -27.17 -3.97
C ILE A 56 5.41 -28.32 -3.73
N ILE A 57 4.60 -28.24 -2.67
CA ILE A 57 3.61 -29.29 -2.40
C ILE A 57 2.67 -29.47 -3.60
N LEU A 58 2.16 -28.37 -4.17
CA LEU A 58 1.30 -28.43 -5.35
C LEU A 58 2.02 -28.98 -6.58
N GLU A 59 3.28 -28.60 -6.81
CA GLU A 59 4.10 -29.09 -7.92
C GLU A 59 4.32 -30.61 -7.85
N TYR A 60 4.48 -31.17 -6.64
CA TYR A 60 4.63 -32.62 -6.45
C TYR A 60 3.29 -33.38 -6.44
N THR A 61 2.25 -32.82 -5.82
CA THR A 61 0.97 -33.52 -5.57
C THR A 61 -0.04 -33.41 -6.69
N LEU A 62 -0.08 -32.29 -7.43
CA LEU A 62 -1.04 -32.11 -8.51
C LEU A 62 -0.61 -32.87 -9.78
N PRO A 63 -1.58 -33.36 -10.58
CA PRO A 63 -1.27 -34.00 -11.84
C PRO A 63 -0.56 -33.01 -12.79
N PRO A 64 0.38 -33.47 -13.64
CA PRO A 64 1.05 -32.65 -14.66
C PRO A 64 0.06 -31.89 -15.53
N SER A 65 -1.12 -32.50 -15.75
CA SER A 65 -2.22 -31.89 -16.47
C SER A 65 -2.68 -30.54 -15.92
N LEU A 66 -2.37 -30.14 -14.68
CA LEU A 66 -2.69 -28.83 -14.10
C LEU A 66 -1.47 -27.93 -13.96
N VAL A 67 -0.37 -28.45 -13.43
CA VAL A 67 0.86 -27.69 -13.12
C VAL A 67 1.77 -27.46 -14.32
N SER A 68 1.50 -28.12 -15.44
CA SER A 68 2.26 -27.98 -16.69
C SER A 68 1.44 -27.32 -17.82
N ARG A 69 0.27 -26.73 -17.55
CA ARG A 69 -0.51 -26.08 -18.61
C ARG A 69 0.08 -24.74 -19.02
N ILE A 70 0.29 -24.58 -20.32
CA ILE A 70 0.70 -23.33 -20.95
C ILE A 70 -0.38 -22.95 -21.96
N TYR A 71 -0.72 -21.67 -21.96
CA TYR A 71 -1.77 -21.12 -22.82
C TYR A 71 -1.20 -19.97 -23.63
N ILE A 72 -1.11 -20.09 -24.95
CA ILE A 72 -0.74 -18.95 -25.80
C ILE A 72 -1.98 -18.50 -26.56
N ASN A 73 -2.26 -17.19 -26.52
CA ASN A 73 -3.45 -16.60 -27.15
C ASN A 73 -4.74 -17.34 -26.77
N ASN A 74 -4.90 -17.65 -25.49
CA ASN A 74 -6.06 -18.32 -24.88
C ASN A 74 -6.25 -19.78 -25.35
N LYS A 75 -5.28 -20.36 -26.06
CA LYS A 75 -5.29 -21.76 -26.48
C LYS A 75 -4.22 -22.54 -25.74
N ARG A 76 -4.57 -23.71 -25.24
CA ARG A 76 -3.59 -24.65 -24.69
C ARG A 76 -2.66 -25.08 -25.81
N ILE A 77 -1.36 -25.05 -25.56
CA ILE A 77 -0.35 -25.50 -26.51
C ILE A 77 0.43 -26.70 -25.95
N GLN A 78 1.07 -27.43 -26.85
CA GLN A 78 2.01 -28.51 -26.53
C GLN A 78 3.43 -27.98 -26.42
N CYS A 79 4.23 -28.55 -25.52
CA CYS A 79 5.64 -28.20 -25.34
C CYS A 79 6.57 -28.94 -26.29
N TYR A 80 7.73 -28.33 -26.50
CA TYR A 80 8.80 -28.85 -27.33
C TYR A 80 10.10 -28.88 -26.53
N GLN A 81 10.89 -29.93 -26.70
CA GLN A 81 12.14 -30.11 -25.96
C GLN A 81 13.10 -28.93 -26.15
N GLU A 82 13.21 -28.46 -27.38
CA GLU A 82 14.17 -27.44 -27.79
C GLU A 82 13.85 -26.09 -27.15
N ILE A 83 12.58 -25.70 -27.06
CA ILE A 83 12.17 -24.41 -26.49
C ILE A 83 11.98 -24.49 -24.97
N ASP A 84 11.25 -25.48 -24.47
CA ASP A 84 10.77 -25.48 -23.08
C ASP A 84 11.77 -26.10 -22.09
N TYR A 85 12.71 -26.95 -22.56
CA TYR A 85 13.74 -27.58 -21.73
C TYR A 85 15.14 -27.08 -22.03
N GLU A 86 15.48 -26.95 -23.31
CA GLU A 86 16.80 -26.51 -23.76
C GLU A 86 16.89 -25.00 -23.95
N PHE A 87 15.75 -24.28 -23.93
CA PHE A 87 15.68 -22.82 -24.09
C PHE A 87 16.35 -22.30 -25.37
N LYS A 88 16.18 -23.03 -26.48
CA LYS A 88 16.66 -22.62 -27.82
C LYS A 88 15.65 -21.69 -28.48
N ASP A 89 16.13 -20.55 -28.98
CA ASP A 89 15.33 -19.59 -29.74
C ASP A 89 15.13 -20.07 -31.19
N MET A 90 14.12 -20.93 -31.40
CA MET A 90 13.76 -21.45 -32.72
C MET A 90 12.25 -21.54 -32.91
N LYS A 91 11.79 -21.39 -34.16
CA LYS A 91 10.38 -21.59 -34.51
C LYS A 91 10.07 -23.09 -34.59
N CYS A 92 9.42 -23.62 -33.56
CA CYS A 92 9.02 -25.01 -33.50
C CYS A 92 7.64 -25.27 -34.11
N THR A 93 7.58 -26.28 -34.97
CA THR A 93 6.36 -27.01 -35.37
C THR A 93 6.53 -28.47 -35.01
N THR A 94 5.47 -29.28 -35.11
CA THR A 94 5.54 -30.73 -34.93
C THR A 94 6.48 -31.43 -35.92
N GLU A 95 6.87 -30.74 -36.99
CA GLU A 95 7.81 -31.25 -38.00
C GLU A 95 9.27 -30.89 -37.70
N THR A 96 9.50 -29.77 -36.99
CA THR A 96 10.86 -29.25 -36.73
C THR A 96 11.36 -29.48 -35.31
N CYS A 97 10.47 -29.82 -34.38
CA CYS A 97 10.80 -29.96 -32.96
C CYS A 97 10.14 -31.17 -32.33
N THR A 98 10.78 -31.69 -31.29
CA THR A 98 10.33 -32.90 -30.61
C THR A 98 9.20 -32.56 -29.63
N PRO A 99 7.94 -32.99 -29.89
CA PRO A 99 6.84 -32.71 -29.00
C PRO A 99 6.98 -33.50 -27.69
N MET A 100 6.76 -32.84 -26.56
CA MET A 100 6.85 -33.48 -25.24
C MET A 100 5.82 -32.92 -24.26
N GLU A 101 5.71 -33.58 -23.10
CA GLU A 101 4.95 -33.02 -21.99
C GLU A 101 5.64 -31.78 -21.43
N CYS A 102 4.85 -30.74 -21.18
CA CYS A 102 5.36 -29.51 -20.59
C CYS A 102 5.97 -29.77 -19.20
N PRO A 103 7.11 -29.10 -18.89
CA PRO A 103 7.71 -29.22 -17.57
C PRO A 103 6.73 -28.74 -16.51
N ARG A 104 6.80 -29.34 -15.32
CA ARG A 104 6.05 -28.84 -14.16
C ARG A 104 6.60 -27.45 -13.80
N GLY A 105 5.71 -26.50 -13.59
CA GLY A 105 6.10 -25.15 -13.18
C GLY A 105 6.06 -24.97 -11.68
N GLY A 106 7.03 -24.24 -11.13
CA GLY A 106 7.06 -23.95 -9.71
C GLY A 106 8.41 -23.45 -9.19
N PRO A 107 8.63 -23.54 -7.86
CA PRO A 107 9.81 -23.02 -7.18
C PRO A 107 11.14 -23.65 -7.62
N ILE A 108 11.12 -24.90 -8.10
CA ILE A 108 12.35 -25.58 -8.53
C ILE A 108 12.69 -25.16 -9.96
N THR A 109 11.71 -25.16 -10.85
CA THR A 109 11.93 -24.85 -12.27
C THR A 109 12.15 -23.37 -12.55
N MET A 110 11.71 -22.47 -11.66
CA MET A 110 11.88 -21.03 -11.85
C MET A 110 13.35 -20.59 -11.94
N PHE A 111 14.28 -21.24 -11.22
CA PHE A 111 15.68 -20.83 -11.23
C PHE A 111 16.36 -21.14 -12.56
N LYS A 112 16.00 -22.27 -13.18
CA LYS A 112 16.47 -22.61 -14.52
C LYS A 112 15.99 -21.58 -15.53
N LEU A 113 14.70 -21.21 -15.46
CA LEU A 113 14.13 -20.17 -16.32
C LEU A 113 14.83 -18.82 -16.11
N LEU A 114 15.09 -18.42 -14.86
CA LEU A 114 15.76 -17.17 -14.52
C LEU A 114 17.19 -17.11 -15.06
N PHE A 115 17.91 -18.24 -15.07
CA PHE A 115 19.26 -18.32 -15.59
C PHE A 115 19.31 -18.08 -17.11
N HIS A 116 18.33 -18.61 -17.85
CA HIS A 116 18.24 -18.42 -19.29
C HIS A 116 17.65 -17.06 -19.68
N GLU A 117 16.66 -16.58 -18.92
CA GLU A 117 15.91 -15.36 -19.21
C GLU A 117 16.02 -14.36 -18.06
N PRO A 118 17.16 -13.63 -17.93
CA PRO A 118 17.37 -12.70 -16.81
C PRO A 118 16.40 -11.51 -16.81
N ILE A 119 15.69 -11.27 -17.91
CA ILE A 119 14.65 -10.24 -18.01
C ILE A 119 13.53 -10.43 -16.98
N PHE A 120 13.34 -11.64 -16.44
CA PHE A 120 12.43 -11.88 -15.32
C PHE A 120 12.78 -11.10 -14.05
N LEU A 121 14.05 -10.69 -13.88
CA LEU A 121 14.47 -9.88 -12.74
C LEU A 121 13.80 -8.49 -12.71
N VAL A 122 13.33 -7.99 -13.87
CA VAL A 122 12.55 -6.74 -13.97
C VAL A 122 11.28 -6.83 -13.13
N ASN A 123 10.68 -8.02 -13.03
CA ASN A 123 9.47 -8.23 -12.22
C ASN A 123 9.72 -7.94 -10.74
N GLY A 124 10.91 -8.26 -10.22
CA GLY A 124 11.27 -7.95 -8.85
C GLY A 124 11.46 -6.45 -8.58
N VAL A 125 11.96 -5.69 -9.57
CA VAL A 125 12.02 -4.22 -9.50
C VAL A 125 10.61 -3.63 -9.43
N LEU A 126 9.69 -4.14 -10.25
CA LEU A 126 8.29 -3.73 -10.20
C LEU A 126 7.65 -4.05 -8.85
N ASN A 127 7.91 -5.23 -8.28
CA ASN A 127 7.43 -5.58 -6.95
C ASN A 127 7.98 -4.65 -5.87
N LEU A 128 9.28 -4.35 -5.90
CA LEU A 128 9.88 -3.41 -4.97
C LEU A 128 9.18 -2.06 -5.02
N LEU A 129 8.98 -1.52 -6.22
CA LEU A 129 8.29 -0.25 -6.39
C LEU A 129 6.84 -0.35 -5.93
N TYR A 130 6.10 -1.40 -6.31
CA TYR A 130 4.71 -1.65 -5.94
C TYR A 130 4.52 -1.63 -4.42
N TYR A 131 5.32 -2.40 -3.69
CA TYR A 131 5.22 -2.45 -2.23
C TYR A 131 5.60 -1.10 -1.61
N SER A 132 6.67 -0.46 -2.10
CA SER A 132 7.12 0.84 -1.60
C SER A 132 6.05 1.91 -1.77
N THR A 133 5.47 2.07 -2.96
CA THR A 133 4.42 3.05 -3.23
C THR A 133 3.12 2.71 -2.52
N THR A 134 2.76 1.43 -2.43
CA THR A 134 1.58 0.98 -1.68
C THR A 134 1.67 1.39 -0.21
N PHE A 135 2.82 1.16 0.44
CA PHE A 135 3.02 1.55 1.83
C PHE A 135 3.11 3.07 2.02
N MET A 136 3.64 3.82 1.04
CA MET A 136 3.57 5.29 1.06
C MET A 136 2.13 5.79 0.98
N LEU A 137 1.31 5.22 0.09
CA LEU A 137 -0.10 5.61 -0.07
C LEU A 137 -0.93 5.24 1.17
N TYR A 138 -0.70 4.09 1.81
CA TYR A 138 -1.42 3.70 3.03
C TYR A 138 -1.23 4.63 4.23
N LYS A 139 -0.24 5.53 4.21
CA LYS A 139 -0.07 6.56 5.24
C LYS A 139 -1.20 7.59 5.20
N GLU A 140 -1.71 7.87 4.01
CA GLU A 140 -2.73 8.88 3.83
C GLU A 140 -4.09 8.35 4.31
N PRO A 141 -4.93 9.19 4.93
CA PRO A 141 -6.28 8.78 5.35
C PRO A 141 -7.13 8.33 4.16
N LEU A 142 -6.84 8.83 2.96
CA LEU A 142 -7.47 8.45 1.70
C LEU A 142 -6.61 7.44 0.90
N GLY A 143 -5.58 6.84 1.48
CA GLY A 143 -4.63 5.97 0.78
C GLY A 143 -5.27 4.82 0.03
N LEU A 144 -6.25 4.15 0.64
CA LEU A 144 -7.01 3.06 0.01
C LEU A 144 -7.79 3.54 -1.22
N ILE A 145 -8.35 4.76 -1.14
CA ILE A 145 -9.07 5.40 -2.25
C ILE A 145 -8.14 5.61 -3.42
N ILE A 146 -6.95 6.13 -3.13
CA ILE A 146 -5.94 6.48 -4.12
C ILE A 146 -5.39 5.22 -4.79
N LEU A 147 -5.23 4.12 -4.04
CA LEU A 147 -4.88 2.82 -4.62
C LEU A 147 -5.96 2.28 -5.57
N VAL A 148 -7.24 2.42 -5.22
CA VAL A 148 -8.33 2.01 -6.11
C VAL A 148 -8.37 2.89 -7.37
N LEU A 149 -8.15 4.20 -7.23
CA LEU A 149 -8.04 5.11 -8.38
C LEU A 149 -6.81 4.81 -9.24
N ALA A 150 -5.69 4.40 -8.63
CA ALA A 150 -4.49 3.99 -9.36
C ALA A 150 -4.77 2.72 -10.17
N SER A 151 -5.48 1.76 -9.59
CA SER A 151 -5.93 0.55 -10.27
C SER A 151 -6.89 0.87 -11.42
N LEU A 152 -7.87 1.75 -11.24
CA LEU A 152 -8.72 2.22 -12.34
C LEU A 152 -7.91 2.93 -13.43
N THR A 153 -6.93 3.77 -13.05
CA THR A 153 -6.09 4.49 -14.00
C THR A 153 -5.18 3.56 -14.79
N SER A 154 -4.66 2.52 -14.14
CA SER A 154 -3.81 1.51 -14.78
C SER A 154 -4.53 0.78 -15.91
N SER A 155 -5.86 0.66 -15.88
CA SER A 155 -6.61 0.05 -16.99
C SER A 155 -6.47 0.80 -18.33
N PHE A 156 -6.26 2.12 -18.29
CA PHE A 156 -5.96 2.92 -19.48
C PHE A 156 -4.53 2.71 -19.98
N LEU A 157 -3.63 2.30 -19.08
CA LEU A 157 -2.21 2.10 -19.39
C LEU A 157 -1.92 0.67 -19.92
N ILE A 158 -2.80 -0.30 -19.68
CA ILE A 158 -2.60 -1.69 -20.15
C ILE A 158 -2.45 -1.74 -21.68
N VAL A 159 -3.33 -1.09 -22.44
CA VAL A 159 -3.25 -1.09 -23.92
C VAL A 159 -1.95 -0.49 -24.45
N PRO A 160 -1.56 0.75 -24.09
CA PRO A 160 -0.32 1.33 -24.61
C PRO A 160 0.91 0.54 -24.17
N ILE A 161 0.97 0.07 -22.93
CA ILE A 161 2.10 -0.76 -22.45
C ILE A 161 2.15 -2.08 -23.21
N ASN A 162 1.01 -2.77 -23.41
CA ASN A 162 0.96 -4.01 -24.18
C ASN A 162 1.43 -3.83 -25.63
N LYS A 163 1.15 -2.67 -26.25
CA LYS A 163 1.69 -2.32 -27.57
C LYS A 163 3.20 -2.15 -27.57
N MET A 164 3.78 -1.58 -26.51
CA MET A 164 5.25 -1.45 -26.38
C MET A 164 5.95 -2.81 -26.35
N PHE A 165 5.32 -3.84 -25.78
CA PHE A 165 5.84 -5.20 -25.75
C PHE A 165 5.55 -6.02 -27.02
N GLY A 166 5.02 -5.40 -28.08
CA GLY A 166 4.78 -6.05 -29.38
C GLY A 166 3.78 -7.21 -29.34
N SER A 167 3.06 -7.38 -28.24
CA SER A 167 2.08 -8.47 -28.09
C SER A 167 0.86 -8.17 -28.95
N PRO A 168 0.39 -9.12 -29.79
CA PRO A 168 -0.76 -8.89 -30.64
C PRO A 168 -1.91 -8.45 -29.75
N SER A 169 -2.42 -7.25 -30.03
CA SER A 169 -3.50 -6.59 -29.30
C SER A 169 -4.79 -7.39 -29.44
N SER A 170 -4.85 -8.50 -28.72
CA SER A 170 -6.07 -9.26 -28.47
C SER A 170 -7.01 -8.46 -27.57
N THR A 171 -6.59 -7.31 -27.04
CA THR A 171 -7.41 -6.42 -26.23
C THR A 171 -8.25 -5.49 -27.10
N ALA A 172 -9.53 -5.82 -27.27
CA ALA A 172 -10.46 -4.89 -27.91
C ALA A 172 -10.67 -3.66 -26.99
N PRO A 173 -10.58 -2.43 -27.52
CA PRO A 173 -10.69 -1.22 -26.72
C PRO A 173 -12.04 -1.18 -26.01
N ILE A 174 -12.02 -0.83 -24.73
CA ILE A 174 -13.23 -0.63 -23.95
C ILE A 174 -13.77 0.78 -24.27
N PRO A 175 -15.07 0.91 -24.59
CA PRO A 175 -15.65 2.21 -24.85
C PRO A 175 -15.41 3.23 -23.70
N PRO A 176 -15.01 4.48 -23.99
CA PRO A 176 -14.66 5.47 -22.97
C PRO A 176 -15.77 5.73 -21.93
N TYR A 177 -17.03 5.68 -22.36
CA TYR A 177 -18.17 5.92 -21.48
C TYR A 177 -18.27 4.91 -20.33
N LEU A 178 -17.81 3.66 -20.51
CA LEU A 178 -17.79 2.64 -19.44
C LEU A 178 -16.79 2.99 -18.36
N TYR A 179 -15.64 3.54 -18.75
CA TYR A 179 -14.66 4.04 -17.79
C TYR A 179 -15.19 5.24 -17.03
N ILE A 180 -15.80 6.22 -17.71
CA ILE A 180 -16.36 7.41 -17.07
C ILE A 180 -17.43 6.99 -16.06
N LEU A 181 -18.37 6.14 -16.47
CA LEU A 181 -19.44 5.64 -15.59
C LEU A 181 -18.88 4.87 -14.39
N GLY A 182 -17.89 4.01 -14.62
CA GLY A 182 -17.23 3.25 -13.57
C GLY A 182 -16.39 4.08 -12.60
N ILE A 183 -15.68 5.10 -13.09
CA ILE A 183 -14.91 6.04 -12.27
C ILE A 183 -15.84 6.87 -11.42
N ILE A 184 -16.92 7.44 -12.02
CA ILE A 184 -17.94 8.18 -11.28
C ILE A 184 -18.53 7.30 -10.19
N GLY A 185 -18.96 6.07 -10.54
CA GLY A 185 -19.47 5.11 -9.57
C GLY A 185 -18.48 4.80 -8.45
N SER A 186 -17.21 4.63 -8.79
CA SER A 186 -16.14 4.38 -7.82
C SER A 186 -15.92 5.57 -6.89
N LEU A 187 -15.91 6.80 -7.40
CA LEU A 187 -15.82 8.01 -6.58
C LEU A 187 -16.98 8.11 -5.58
N PHE A 188 -18.20 7.79 -6.01
CA PHE A 188 -19.37 7.74 -5.12
C PHE A 188 -19.26 6.66 -4.03
N CYS A 189 -18.69 5.50 -4.35
CA CYS A 189 -18.42 4.43 -3.36
C CYS A 189 -17.33 4.80 -2.35
N ILE A 190 -16.37 5.63 -2.78
CA ILE A 190 -15.13 5.77 -2.04
C ILE A 190 -15.07 7.09 -1.25
N ILE A 191 -15.65 8.18 -1.76
CA ILE A 191 -15.65 9.48 -1.06
C ILE A 191 -16.57 9.43 0.15
N GLU A 192 -15.98 9.54 1.34
CA GLU A 192 -16.71 9.60 2.60
C GLU A 192 -16.87 11.05 3.06
N ARG A 193 -18.11 11.47 3.29
CA ARG A 193 -18.39 12.76 3.90
C ARG A 193 -18.30 12.64 5.42
N PRO A 194 -17.70 13.62 6.12
CA PRO A 194 -17.69 13.62 7.58
C PRO A 194 -19.12 13.69 8.12
N ALA A 195 -19.42 12.92 9.17
CA ALA A 195 -20.73 12.90 9.80
C ALA A 195 -21.08 14.27 10.38
N LYS A 196 -22.24 14.83 10.00
CA LYS A 196 -22.70 16.18 10.41
C LYS A 196 -22.88 16.31 11.94
N GLU A 197 -23.20 15.22 12.63
CA GLU A 197 -23.40 15.19 14.09
C GLU A 197 -22.11 15.46 14.86
N TYR A 198 -20.98 14.89 14.41
CA TYR A 198 -19.67 15.09 15.03
C TYR A 198 -19.14 16.53 14.87
N MET A 199 -19.49 17.19 13.76
CA MET A 199 -19.18 18.63 13.56
C MET A 199 -19.93 19.54 14.54
N LYS A 200 -21.08 19.11 15.08
CA LYS A 200 -21.81 19.87 16.12
C LYS A 200 -21.14 19.70 17.49
N GLU A 201 -20.79 18.49 17.90
CA GLU A 201 -20.06 18.24 19.17
C GLU A 201 -18.70 18.94 19.22
N LYS A 202 -17.92 18.92 18.13
CA LYS A 202 -16.60 19.59 18.08
C LYS A 202 -16.70 21.12 18.07
N LYS A 203 -17.85 21.67 17.63
CA LYS A 203 -18.15 23.11 17.75
C LYS A 203 -18.60 23.47 19.16
N GLN A 204 -19.36 22.59 19.83
CA GLN A 204 -19.77 22.77 21.23
C GLN A 204 -18.60 22.63 22.21
N SER A 205 -17.69 21.68 22.03
CA SER A 205 -16.51 21.55 22.89
C SER A 205 -15.53 22.72 22.73
N LYS A 206 -15.41 23.27 21.51
CA LYS A 206 -14.63 24.50 21.28
C LYS A 206 -15.32 25.77 21.80
N SER A 207 -16.65 25.84 21.85
CA SER A 207 -17.35 26.99 22.45
C SER A 207 -17.34 26.96 23.98
N VAL A 208 -17.28 25.78 24.60
CA VAL A 208 -17.17 25.64 26.06
C VAL A 208 -15.72 25.80 26.55
N GLY A 209 -14.72 25.38 25.77
CA GLY A 209 -13.30 25.58 26.08
C GLY A 209 -12.79 27.02 25.89
N ALA A 210 -13.53 27.86 25.15
CA ALA A 210 -13.21 29.27 24.96
C ALA A 210 -13.93 30.22 25.94
N SER A 211 -14.84 29.71 26.77
CA SER A 211 -15.62 30.50 27.74
C SER A 211 -15.23 30.27 29.21
N LYS A 212 -14.15 29.55 29.48
CA LYS A 212 -13.55 29.38 30.82
C LYS A 212 -12.04 29.53 30.73
N LEU A 213 -11.59 30.73 30.44
CA LEU A 213 -10.27 31.21 30.81
C LEU A 213 -10.48 32.58 31.45
N ASP A 214 -11.18 32.56 32.58
CA ASP A 214 -11.43 33.73 33.40
C ASP A 214 -10.43 33.75 34.56
N LYS A 215 -9.99 34.95 34.87
CA LYS A 215 -8.84 35.33 35.69
C LYS A 215 -9.00 34.97 37.18
N SER A 216 -8.74 33.74 37.62
CA SER A 216 -8.67 33.46 39.07
C SER A 216 -7.65 32.40 39.54
N GLU A 217 -6.50 32.27 38.86
CA GLU A 217 -5.35 31.54 39.42
C GLU A 217 -4.08 32.38 39.28
N LEU A 218 -4.11 33.55 39.89
CA LEU A 218 -2.90 34.20 40.35
C LEU A 218 -3.22 34.71 41.76
N THR A 219 -2.35 34.39 42.71
CA THR A 219 -2.39 34.73 44.14
C THR A 219 -3.08 33.70 45.06
N ILE A 220 -2.34 33.30 46.11
CA ILE A 220 -2.78 32.65 47.37
C ILE A 220 -2.59 31.11 47.42
N ASN A 221 -1.34 30.66 47.64
CA ASN A 221 -0.90 30.03 48.90
C ASN A 221 0.43 29.25 48.73
N LEU A 222 1.52 30.00 48.81
CA LEU A 222 2.70 29.56 49.54
C LEU A 222 2.36 29.53 51.05
N ILE A 223 2.95 28.59 51.79
CA ILE A 223 2.98 28.45 53.27
C ILE A 223 1.77 27.72 53.90
N LYS A 224 1.96 26.41 54.18
CA LYS A 224 1.90 25.78 55.53
C LYS A 224 1.90 24.23 55.41
N GLN A 225 3.00 23.60 55.80
CA GLN A 225 2.98 22.29 56.50
C GLN A 225 2.73 22.56 58.00
N PRO A 226 2.16 21.62 58.79
CA PRO A 226 2.98 20.56 59.42
C PRO A 226 2.32 19.16 59.62
N LEU A 227 3.20 18.16 59.56
CA LEU A 227 3.37 16.92 60.36
C LEU A 227 2.28 15.82 60.59
N MET A 228 2.77 14.58 60.37
CA MET A 228 2.44 13.24 60.93
C MET A 228 1.08 12.60 60.55
N SER A 229 0.96 11.30 60.22
CA SER A 229 1.62 10.10 60.81
C SER A 229 1.53 8.82 59.91
N SER A 230 2.58 7.99 60.01
CA SER A 230 2.69 6.49 59.96
C SER A 230 1.98 5.62 58.90
N SER A 231 2.78 4.87 58.11
CA SER A 231 2.94 3.38 58.10
C SER A 231 3.46 2.91 56.72
N SER A 232 4.77 2.62 56.57
CA SER A 232 5.37 1.27 56.34
C SER A 232 4.74 0.50 55.15
N ASP A 233 5.44 0.22 54.05
CA ASP A 233 6.56 -0.73 53.99
C ASP A 233 7.63 -0.40 52.91
N ASN A 234 8.87 -0.73 53.25
CA ASN A 234 10.10 -0.68 52.44
C ASN A 234 10.18 -1.85 51.46
N ILE A 235 10.70 -1.62 50.24
CA ILE A 235 11.75 -2.44 49.59
C ILE A 235 12.66 -1.52 48.75
N ASP A 236 13.94 -1.47 49.15
CA ASP A 236 15.16 -0.94 48.54
C ASP A 236 15.49 -1.60 47.15
N PHE A 237 16.38 -1.17 46.25
CA PHE A 237 17.54 -0.28 46.28
C PHE A 237 17.98 0.04 44.83
N GLN A 238 18.87 1.04 44.73
CA GLN A 238 20.00 1.18 43.80
C GLN A 238 19.92 2.21 42.66
N SER A 239 20.27 3.44 43.08
CA SER A 239 20.88 4.53 42.32
C SER A 239 22.24 4.16 41.72
N MET A 240 22.56 4.70 40.54
CA MET A 240 23.93 4.93 40.11
C MET A 240 24.10 6.37 39.61
N SER A 241 25.04 7.05 40.25
CA SER A 241 25.56 8.40 40.02
C SER A 241 26.94 8.32 39.37
N TYR A 242 27.25 9.24 38.46
CA TYR A 242 28.61 9.72 38.15
C TYR A 242 28.43 11.19 37.69
N GLU A 243 28.81 12.17 38.52
CA GLU A 243 30.13 12.81 38.62
C GLU A 243 30.47 13.73 37.43
N ASN A 244 30.49 15.03 37.75
CA ASN A 244 31.08 16.11 36.98
C ASN A 244 32.59 16.17 37.30
N GLU A 245 33.43 16.41 36.30
CA GLU A 245 34.71 17.07 36.50
C GLU A 245 34.85 18.25 35.53
N ASP A 246 35.19 19.39 36.14
CA ASP A 246 35.56 20.67 35.54
C ASP A 246 36.92 20.60 34.83
N GLY A 247 37.10 21.46 33.83
CA GLY A 247 38.36 21.62 33.11
C GLY A 247 38.42 22.91 32.29
N SER A 248 38.63 24.01 33.00
CA SER A 248 38.80 25.42 32.57
C SER A 248 39.76 25.71 31.41
N LYS A 249 39.48 26.82 30.68
CA LYS A 249 40.35 27.98 30.35
C LYS A 249 39.52 29.00 29.55
N SER A 250 39.07 30.12 30.10
CA SER A 250 39.76 31.40 30.40
C SER A 250 40.37 32.10 29.18
N GLU A 251 39.75 33.20 28.76
CA GLU A 251 40.31 34.57 28.64
C GLU A 251 39.23 35.50 28.04
N SER A 252 38.70 36.45 28.83
CA SER A 252 39.11 37.87 28.91
C SER A 252 38.78 38.65 27.60
N ALA A 253 38.20 39.84 27.60
CA ALA A 253 38.28 40.93 28.56
C ALA A 253 37.13 41.95 28.35
N ASN A 254 36.87 42.75 29.39
CA ASN A 254 36.72 44.22 29.38
C ASN A 254 35.78 44.87 28.33
N THR A 255 34.90 45.82 28.64
CA THR A 255 34.94 46.88 29.66
C THR A 255 33.63 47.68 29.62
N ASN A 256 33.29 48.26 30.77
CA ASN A 256 32.67 49.58 30.97
C ASN A 256 31.17 49.84 30.64
N ASN A 257 30.41 49.90 31.74
CA ASN A 257 29.55 51.03 32.16
C ASN A 257 29.51 52.26 31.24
N VAL A 258 28.30 52.76 30.96
CA VAL A 258 27.86 54.15 31.23
C VAL A 258 26.32 54.19 31.20
N ASN A 259 25.72 54.65 32.30
CA ASN A 259 24.34 55.14 32.34
C ASN A 259 24.23 56.45 31.54
N ASN A 260 23.18 56.64 30.76
CA ASN A 260 22.65 57.99 30.56
C ASN A 260 21.14 58.03 30.30
N ILE A 261 20.53 58.91 31.07
CA ILE A 261 19.15 59.39 31.05
C ILE A 261 19.02 60.45 29.95
N GLY A 262 17.88 60.53 29.26
CA GLY A 262 17.47 61.78 28.62
C GLY A 262 16.64 61.70 27.34
N ASN A 263 15.33 61.93 27.51
CA ASN A 263 14.44 62.79 26.72
C ASN A 263 14.10 62.51 25.24
N HIS A 264 12.78 62.32 25.05
CA HIS A 264 11.88 62.95 24.07
C HIS A 264 12.41 63.32 22.67
N SER A 265 11.77 62.74 21.65
CA SER A 265 11.27 63.50 20.51
C SER A 265 10.20 62.74 19.74
N ASP A 266 9.13 63.47 19.42
CA ASP A 266 8.04 63.08 18.53
C ASP A 266 8.54 62.56 17.18
N SER A 267 7.93 61.47 16.72
CA SER A 267 7.99 61.03 15.33
C SER A 267 6.71 60.27 14.98
N LYS A 268 5.77 61.00 14.35
CA LYS A 268 4.62 60.44 13.63
C LYS A 268 5.13 59.58 12.47
N GLY A 269 5.29 58.27 12.71
CA GLY A 269 5.67 57.28 11.71
C GLY A 269 4.54 56.29 11.43
N LYS A 270 4.02 56.29 10.20
CA LYS A 270 3.01 55.37 9.66
C LYS A 270 3.32 53.89 9.95
N HIS A 271 2.62 53.27 10.90
CA HIS A 271 2.50 51.81 10.99
C HIS A 271 1.29 51.30 10.19
N GLN A 272 1.39 51.35 8.86
CA GLN A 272 0.53 50.59 7.95
C GLN A 272 1.38 50.05 6.80
N GLY A 273 2.03 48.89 6.99
CA GLY A 273 2.82 48.29 5.91
C GLY A 273 3.30 46.86 6.14
N THR A 274 3.34 46.38 7.40
CA THR A 274 3.93 45.07 7.71
C THR A 274 2.98 43.87 7.52
N ASN A 275 1.65 44.08 7.52
CA ASN A 275 0.69 42.97 7.39
C ASN A 275 0.58 42.34 6.00
N LYS A 276 0.93 43.05 4.91
CA LYS A 276 0.84 42.49 3.54
C LYS A 276 2.01 41.58 3.19
N LYS A 277 3.22 41.84 3.71
CA LYS A 277 4.41 41.01 3.45
C LYS A 277 4.37 39.70 4.23
N THR A 278 3.94 39.73 5.50
CA THR A 278 3.70 38.51 6.28
C THR A 278 2.56 37.69 5.69
N ALA A 279 1.41 38.27 5.36
CA ALA A 279 0.32 37.52 4.72
C ALA A 279 0.72 36.87 3.38
N LYS A 280 1.54 37.54 2.56
CA LYS A 280 2.06 36.99 1.30
C LYS A 280 3.10 35.88 1.55
N PHE A 281 3.97 36.03 2.55
CA PHE A 281 4.92 34.99 2.96
C PHE A 281 4.21 33.75 3.51
N TRP A 282 3.24 33.91 4.40
CA TRP A 282 2.41 32.82 4.93
C TRP A 282 1.56 32.15 3.84
N LYS A 283 1.05 32.91 2.85
CA LYS A 283 0.34 32.36 1.69
C LYS A 283 1.28 31.57 0.78
N ASN A 284 2.50 32.05 0.54
CA ASN A 284 3.51 31.34 -0.24
C ASN A 284 4.00 30.07 0.49
N PHE A 285 4.22 30.14 1.80
CA PHE A 285 4.63 29.00 2.62
C PHE A 285 3.53 27.93 2.69
N LYS A 286 2.27 28.34 2.89
CA LYS A 286 1.10 27.43 2.87
C LYS A 286 0.90 26.79 1.50
N ASN A 287 1.15 27.52 0.41
CA ASN A 287 1.12 26.96 -0.94
C ASN A 287 2.26 25.94 -1.15
N GLN A 288 3.48 26.20 -0.66
CA GLN A 288 4.60 25.26 -0.77
C GLN A 288 4.34 23.96 0.01
N GLU A 289 3.83 24.06 1.24
CA GLU A 289 3.43 22.89 2.05
C GLU A 289 2.34 22.06 1.37
N LEU A 290 1.33 22.72 0.78
CA LEU A 290 0.24 22.03 0.07
C LEU A 290 0.72 21.37 -1.23
N ILE A 291 1.59 22.02 -1.99
CA ILE A 291 2.21 21.46 -3.20
C ILE A 291 3.06 20.25 -2.82
N ARG A 292 3.89 20.35 -1.78
CA ARG A 292 4.73 19.25 -1.30
C ARG A 292 3.90 18.05 -0.88
N HIS A 293 2.84 18.25 -0.10
CA HIS A 293 1.93 17.17 0.30
C HIS A 293 1.22 16.56 -0.92
N SER A 294 0.75 17.40 -1.85
CA SER A 294 0.07 16.92 -3.07
C SER A 294 1.02 16.07 -3.93
N LEU A 295 2.27 16.50 -4.10
CA LEU A 295 3.30 15.74 -4.84
C LEU A 295 3.69 14.44 -4.14
N ALA A 296 3.79 14.45 -2.81
CA ALA A 296 4.09 13.26 -2.02
C ALA A 296 3.03 12.14 -2.18
N ILE A 297 1.81 12.51 -2.57
CA ILE A 297 0.71 11.57 -2.84
C ILE A 297 0.62 11.24 -4.34
N PHE A 298 0.71 12.27 -5.19
CA PHE A 298 0.54 12.14 -6.62
C PHE A 298 1.63 11.29 -7.28
N ILE A 299 2.89 11.43 -6.84
CA ILE A 299 4.01 10.66 -7.40
C ILE A 299 3.82 9.15 -7.13
N PRO A 300 3.65 8.68 -5.88
CA PRO A 300 3.36 7.28 -5.62
C PRO A 300 2.11 6.77 -6.35
N TYR A 301 1.07 7.60 -6.48
CA TYR A 301 -0.13 7.25 -7.24
C TYR A 301 0.15 6.95 -8.73
N ILE A 302 0.88 7.82 -9.42
CA ILE A 302 1.22 7.61 -10.84
C ILE A 302 2.11 6.38 -11.00
N ILE A 303 3.13 6.26 -10.15
CA ILE A 303 4.04 5.10 -10.15
C ILE A 303 3.25 3.80 -9.93
N GLN A 304 2.34 3.78 -8.95
CA GLN A 304 1.47 2.65 -8.69
C GLN A 304 0.63 2.25 -9.92
N ALA A 305 0.00 3.22 -10.59
CA ALA A 305 -0.82 2.95 -11.77
C ALA A 305 0.02 2.35 -12.93
N ILE A 306 1.23 2.85 -13.14
CA ILE A 306 2.15 2.31 -14.16
C ILE A 306 2.57 0.89 -13.82
N ILE A 307 2.95 0.64 -12.57
CA ILE A 307 3.42 -0.68 -12.14
C ILE A 307 2.32 -1.72 -12.21
N GLU A 308 1.11 -1.40 -11.77
CA GLU A 308 -0.02 -2.33 -11.85
C GLU A 308 -0.30 -2.73 -13.30
N ALA A 309 -0.35 -1.77 -14.22
CA ALA A 309 -0.52 -2.06 -15.64
C ALA A 309 0.64 -2.90 -16.20
N SER A 310 1.88 -2.54 -15.85
CA SER A 310 3.09 -3.23 -16.30
C SER A 310 3.13 -4.67 -15.80
N TRP A 311 2.75 -4.91 -14.54
CA TRP A 311 2.70 -6.24 -13.94
C TRP A 311 1.76 -7.17 -14.71
N PHE A 312 0.54 -6.72 -15.02
CA PHE A 312 -0.41 -7.51 -15.82
C PHE A 312 0.07 -7.77 -17.24
N VAL A 313 0.67 -6.77 -17.90
CA VAL A 313 1.20 -6.94 -19.27
C VAL A 313 2.38 -7.90 -19.28
N LEU A 314 3.30 -7.78 -18.31
CA LEU A 314 4.46 -8.65 -18.22
C LEU A 314 4.08 -10.11 -17.99
N GLN A 315 3.02 -10.39 -17.24
CA GLN A 315 2.52 -11.77 -17.09
C GLN A 315 2.15 -12.40 -18.42
N VAL A 316 1.36 -11.67 -19.22
CA VAL A 316 0.94 -12.13 -20.54
C VAL A 316 2.14 -12.24 -21.47
N TYR A 317 3.04 -11.25 -21.44
CA TYR A 317 4.27 -11.24 -22.22
C TYR A 317 5.15 -12.45 -21.90
N TYR A 318 5.46 -12.69 -20.63
CA TYR A 318 6.29 -13.82 -20.22
C TYR A 318 5.62 -15.15 -20.54
N ASN A 319 4.32 -15.32 -20.31
CA ASN A 319 3.63 -16.54 -20.69
C ASN A 319 3.68 -16.78 -22.20
N ASN A 320 3.52 -15.73 -23.02
CA ASN A 320 3.55 -15.87 -24.49
C ASN A 320 4.97 -16.08 -25.04
N TYR A 321 5.97 -15.42 -24.48
CA TYR A 321 7.35 -15.44 -24.99
C TYR A 321 8.17 -16.60 -24.41
N THR A 322 8.17 -16.72 -23.08
CA THR A 322 8.99 -17.71 -22.35
C THR A 322 8.24 -18.99 -22.00
N ARG A 323 6.94 -19.06 -22.35
CA ARG A 323 6.07 -20.21 -22.07
C ARG A 323 6.01 -20.53 -20.56
N SER A 324 6.23 -19.53 -19.72
CA SER A 324 6.09 -19.66 -18.27
C SER A 324 4.62 -19.80 -17.89
N ASN A 325 4.35 -20.76 -16.99
CA ASN A 325 2.99 -20.94 -16.47
C ASN A 325 2.77 -20.13 -15.19
N VAL A 326 1.51 -20.13 -14.74
CA VAL A 326 1.02 -19.52 -13.48
C VAL A 326 1.95 -19.78 -12.30
N PHE A 327 2.36 -21.02 -12.10
CA PHE A 327 3.08 -21.46 -10.92
C PHE A 327 4.52 -20.97 -10.95
N THR A 328 5.18 -21.09 -12.09
CA THR A 328 6.54 -20.57 -12.29
C THR A 328 6.59 -19.06 -12.10
N TYR A 329 5.67 -18.31 -12.71
CA TYR A 329 5.66 -16.85 -12.56
C TYR A 329 5.36 -16.43 -11.12
N THR A 330 4.38 -17.05 -10.45
CA THR A 330 4.07 -16.74 -9.03
C THR A 330 5.26 -17.06 -8.12
N SER A 331 6.00 -18.12 -8.44
CA SER A 331 7.22 -18.49 -7.74
C SER A 331 8.29 -17.40 -7.88
N LEU A 332 8.56 -16.93 -9.11
CA LEU A 332 9.48 -15.82 -9.37
C LEU A 332 9.06 -14.55 -8.62
N ASP A 333 7.77 -14.22 -8.67
CA ASP A 333 7.20 -13.01 -8.09
C ASP A 333 7.37 -12.95 -6.56
N GLN A 334 7.12 -14.07 -5.87
CA GLN A 334 7.03 -14.10 -4.41
C GLN A 334 8.27 -14.68 -3.72
N ILE A 335 8.94 -15.68 -4.31
CA ILE A 335 10.13 -16.29 -3.69
C ILE A 335 11.33 -15.36 -3.82
N LEU A 336 11.46 -14.65 -4.95
CA LEU A 336 12.56 -13.69 -5.12
C LEU A 336 12.34 -12.37 -4.37
N LEU A 337 11.13 -12.11 -3.87
CA LEU A 337 10.79 -10.86 -3.18
C LEU A 337 11.79 -10.44 -2.08
N PRO A 338 12.29 -11.33 -1.19
CA PRO A 338 13.29 -10.96 -0.18
C PRO A 338 14.60 -10.43 -0.77
N PHE A 339 15.00 -10.93 -1.95
CA PHE A 339 16.22 -10.49 -2.63
C PHE A 339 16.11 -9.08 -3.22
N TYR A 340 14.91 -8.52 -3.33
CA TYR A 340 14.70 -7.12 -3.73
C TYR A 340 14.44 -6.23 -2.53
N ILE A 341 13.57 -6.67 -1.62
CA ILE A 341 13.13 -5.88 -0.48
C ILE A 341 14.24 -5.71 0.56
N PHE A 342 15.01 -6.76 0.89
CA PHE A 342 16.04 -6.63 1.93
C PHE A 342 17.20 -5.74 1.51
N PRO A 343 17.80 -5.88 0.31
CA PRO A 343 18.83 -4.95 -0.13
C PRO A 343 18.31 -3.51 -0.18
N PHE A 344 17.07 -3.30 -0.64
CA PHE A 344 16.45 -1.99 -0.61
C PHE A 344 16.36 -1.42 0.81
N ILE A 345 15.82 -2.16 1.78
CA ILE A 345 15.72 -1.68 3.17
C ILE A 345 17.11 -1.37 3.73
N ILE A 346 18.12 -2.22 3.47
CA ILE A 346 19.49 -2.02 3.93
C ILE A 346 20.09 -0.73 3.34
N ILE A 347 19.92 -0.51 2.03
CA ILE A 347 20.40 0.72 1.35
C ILE A 347 19.70 1.95 1.92
N VAL A 348 18.38 1.88 2.10
CA VAL A 348 17.59 2.98 2.70
C VAL A 348 18.04 3.27 4.13
N ASP A 349 18.34 2.25 4.92
CA ASP A 349 18.81 2.39 6.31
C ASP A 349 20.22 2.99 6.38
N ALA A 350 21.09 2.66 5.42
CA ALA A 350 22.45 3.19 5.33
C ALA A 350 22.48 4.68 4.93
N ILE A 351 21.55 5.11 4.09
CA ILE A 351 21.49 6.49 3.56
C ILE A 351 20.50 7.32 4.38
N LYS A 352 20.99 8.04 5.39
CA LYS A 352 20.17 8.90 6.29
C LYS A 352 19.10 9.77 5.59
N PRO A 353 19.40 10.54 4.52
CA PRO A 353 18.36 11.35 3.86
C PRO A 353 17.28 10.48 3.20
N LEU A 354 17.65 9.30 2.68
CA LEU A 354 16.72 8.35 2.09
C LEU A 354 15.86 7.68 3.18
N LYS A 355 16.46 7.32 4.31
CA LYS A 355 15.76 6.81 5.51
C LYS A 355 14.67 7.77 5.97
N LYS A 356 14.98 9.07 6.08
CA LYS A 356 14.02 10.12 6.47
C LYS A 356 12.94 10.40 5.44
N CYS A 357 13.18 10.06 4.16
CA CYS A 357 12.22 10.25 3.09
C CYS A 357 11.22 9.08 3.02
N ILE A 358 11.72 7.85 3.20
CA ILE A 358 10.94 6.62 3.02
C ILE A 358 10.31 6.15 4.33
N PHE A 359 11.01 6.24 5.45
CA PHE A 359 10.56 5.84 6.78
C PHE A 359 10.28 7.06 7.66
N ASP A 360 9.32 6.93 8.58
CA ASP A 360 8.85 8.02 9.43
C ASP A 360 8.78 7.56 10.88
N GLY A 361 8.92 8.51 11.81
CA GLY A 361 8.75 8.27 13.25
C GLY A 361 9.68 7.18 13.75
N THR A 362 9.11 6.17 14.42
CA THR A 362 9.86 5.06 15.04
C THR A 362 10.69 4.27 14.03
N ASP A 363 10.27 4.18 12.77
CA ASP A 363 11.00 3.45 11.72
C ASP A 363 12.30 4.16 11.30
N THR A 364 12.39 5.48 11.51
CA THR A 364 13.59 6.27 11.21
C THR A 364 14.69 6.04 12.25
N GLU A 365 14.32 5.73 13.49
CA GLU A 365 15.25 5.48 14.59
C GLU A 365 15.68 4.01 14.66
N GLU A 366 14.77 3.08 14.35
CA GLU A 366 15.02 1.64 14.42
C GLU A 366 15.98 1.16 13.30
N SER A 367 17.03 0.42 13.67
CA SER A 367 17.93 -0.23 12.69
C SER A 367 17.22 -1.40 11.99
N THR A 368 17.73 -1.84 10.84
CA THR A 368 17.12 -2.96 10.10
C THR A 368 17.19 -4.27 10.87
N ILE A 369 18.28 -4.47 11.61
CA ILE A 369 18.48 -5.67 12.43
C ILE A 369 17.50 -5.66 13.61
N ASP A 370 17.30 -4.51 14.25
CA ASP A 370 16.36 -4.39 15.37
C ASP A 370 14.92 -4.58 14.90
N ALA A 371 14.55 -4.00 13.75
CA ALA A 371 13.25 -4.23 13.14
C ALA A 371 13.01 -5.71 12.82
N LEU A 372 14.02 -6.42 12.29
CA LEU A 372 13.93 -7.85 12.00
C LEU A 372 13.76 -8.69 13.28
N LYS A 373 14.55 -8.39 14.33
CA LYS A 373 14.40 -9.04 15.65
C LYS A 373 13.02 -8.77 16.25
N GLY A 374 12.53 -7.54 16.13
CA GLY A 374 11.20 -7.12 16.56
C GLY A 374 10.10 -7.87 15.83
N VAL A 375 10.18 -7.98 14.50
CA VAL A 375 9.27 -8.80 13.70
C VAL A 375 9.24 -10.23 14.22
N TRP A 376 10.40 -10.85 14.48
CA TRP A 376 10.42 -12.23 14.91
C TRP A 376 9.65 -12.49 16.21
N LYS A 377 9.73 -11.54 17.15
CA LYS A 377 9.10 -11.63 18.48
C LYS A 377 7.63 -11.17 18.48
N GLU A 378 7.29 -10.15 17.69
CA GLU A 378 6.01 -9.44 17.81
C GLU A 378 5.02 -9.75 16.68
N ALA A 379 5.47 -10.39 15.59
CA ALA A 379 4.64 -10.58 14.42
C ALA A 379 3.43 -11.49 14.67
N PRO A 380 2.22 -11.12 14.21
CA PRO A 380 1.07 -11.99 14.26
C PRO A 380 1.13 -13.01 13.10
N TRP A 381 2.02 -13.99 13.22
CA TRP A 381 2.36 -14.94 12.15
C TRP A 381 1.14 -15.58 11.48
N ILE A 382 0.14 -16.00 12.26
CA ILE A 382 -1.09 -16.62 11.72
C ILE A 382 -1.89 -15.61 10.88
N THR A 383 -2.08 -14.38 11.39
CA THR A 383 -2.79 -13.33 10.65
C THR A 383 -2.05 -12.98 9.36
N LEU A 384 -0.72 -12.89 9.41
CA LEU A 384 0.12 -12.63 8.24
C LEU A 384 0.08 -13.79 7.24
N PHE A 385 0.09 -15.02 7.72
CA PHE A 385 -0.02 -16.21 6.89
C PHE A 385 -1.32 -16.19 6.08
N PHE A 386 -2.47 -15.98 6.73
CA PHE A 386 -3.75 -15.91 6.01
C PHE A 386 -3.88 -14.68 5.12
N TYR A 387 -3.35 -13.52 5.55
CA TYR A 387 -3.27 -12.34 4.70
C TYR A 387 -2.53 -12.63 3.40
N ARG A 388 -1.31 -13.18 3.50
CA ARG A 388 -0.49 -13.53 2.33
C ARG A 388 -1.09 -14.68 1.54
N PHE A 389 -1.72 -15.65 2.21
CA PHE A 389 -2.39 -16.77 1.54
C PHE A 389 -3.47 -16.26 0.58
N PHE A 390 -4.37 -15.40 1.06
CA PHE A 390 -5.43 -14.84 0.24
C PHE A 390 -4.88 -13.93 -0.86
N SER A 391 -3.86 -13.11 -0.54
CA SER A 391 -3.21 -12.25 -1.54
C SER A 391 -2.55 -13.05 -2.67
N ASN A 392 -1.78 -14.08 -2.34
CA ASN A 392 -1.07 -14.92 -3.31
C ASN A 392 -2.05 -15.79 -4.12
N THR A 393 -3.09 -16.34 -3.47
CA THR A 393 -4.16 -17.07 -4.16
C THR A 393 -4.88 -16.18 -5.17
N LYS A 394 -5.18 -14.93 -4.79
CA LYS A 394 -5.74 -13.93 -5.70
C LYS A 394 -4.80 -13.67 -6.90
N GLN A 395 -3.51 -13.49 -6.67
CA GLN A 395 -2.53 -13.26 -7.75
C GLN A 395 -2.49 -14.42 -8.75
N VAL A 396 -2.52 -15.67 -8.26
CA VAL A 396 -2.61 -16.87 -9.09
C VAL A 396 -3.87 -16.84 -9.97
N ILE A 397 -5.02 -16.50 -9.39
CA ILE A 397 -6.28 -16.38 -10.13
C ILE A 397 -6.21 -15.23 -11.15
N TYR A 398 -5.63 -14.09 -10.79
CA TYR A 398 -5.47 -12.95 -11.69
C TYR A 398 -4.62 -13.30 -12.90
N TYR A 399 -3.50 -13.98 -12.69
CA TYR A 399 -2.63 -14.44 -13.77
C TYR A 399 -3.38 -15.41 -14.70
N TYR A 400 -4.11 -16.36 -14.13
CA TYR A 400 -4.94 -17.29 -14.90
C TYR A 400 -5.99 -16.55 -15.75
N LEU A 401 -6.64 -15.55 -15.16
CA LEU A 401 -7.62 -14.74 -15.87
C LEU A 401 -6.98 -13.88 -16.97
N ALA A 402 -5.79 -13.32 -16.71
CA ALA A 402 -5.05 -12.47 -17.64
C ALA A 402 -4.66 -13.19 -18.93
N ILE A 403 -4.33 -14.48 -18.83
CA ILE A 403 -3.88 -15.29 -19.99
C ILE A 403 -5.04 -15.89 -20.77
N LEU A 404 -6.14 -16.23 -20.11
CA LEU A 404 -7.26 -16.92 -20.76
C LEU A 404 -8.29 -15.99 -21.38
N TYR A 405 -8.35 -14.75 -20.92
CA TYR A 405 -9.41 -13.81 -21.26
C TYR A 405 -8.83 -12.50 -21.76
N ASP A 406 -9.71 -11.61 -22.22
CA ASP A 406 -9.33 -10.25 -22.60
C ASP A 406 -8.86 -9.48 -21.36
N LEU A 407 -7.55 -9.21 -21.30
CA LEU A 407 -6.89 -8.63 -20.13
C LEU A 407 -7.56 -7.32 -19.68
N ASN A 408 -7.86 -6.40 -20.60
CA ASN A 408 -8.51 -5.13 -20.26
C ASN A 408 -9.87 -5.35 -19.62
N SER A 409 -10.70 -6.20 -20.25
CA SER A 409 -12.06 -6.47 -19.79
C SER A 409 -12.04 -7.12 -18.41
N VAL A 410 -11.22 -8.15 -18.22
CA VAL A 410 -11.04 -8.81 -16.92
C VAL A 410 -10.58 -7.82 -15.88
N TYR A 411 -9.53 -7.06 -16.17
CA TYR A 411 -8.94 -6.15 -15.21
C TYR A 411 -9.91 -5.08 -14.74
N LEU A 412 -10.68 -4.50 -15.68
CA LEU A 412 -11.72 -3.54 -15.35
C LEU A 412 -12.84 -4.17 -14.50
N GLN A 413 -13.29 -5.37 -14.85
CA GLN A 413 -14.31 -6.11 -14.08
C GLN A 413 -13.84 -6.41 -12.65
N LEU A 414 -12.61 -6.92 -12.50
CA LEU A 414 -11.98 -7.18 -11.19
C LEU A 414 -11.93 -5.91 -10.35
N THR A 415 -11.52 -4.79 -10.94
CA THR A 415 -11.41 -3.50 -10.24
C THR A 415 -12.77 -3.00 -9.76
N PHE A 416 -13.79 -3.05 -10.62
CA PHE A 416 -15.16 -2.68 -10.27
C PHE A 416 -15.76 -3.54 -9.16
N ILE A 417 -15.61 -4.86 -9.26
CA ILE A 417 -16.07 -5.79 -8.21
C ILE A 417 -15.33 -5.50 -6.89
N ARG A 418 -14.03 -5.20 -6.95
CA ARG A 418 -13.24 -4.83 -5.77
C ARG A 418 -13.80 -3.61 -5.06
N VAL A 419 -14.15 -2.55 -5.81
CA VAL A 419 -14.71 -1.32 -5.24
C VAL A 419 -15.99 -1.61 -4.45
N ILE A 420 -16.91 -2.37 -5.05
CA ILE A 420 -18.17 -2.76 -4.42
C ILE A 420 -17.91 -3.58 -3.15
N LEU A 421 -17.12 -4.65 -3.25
CA LEU A 421 -16.85 -5.52 -2.11
C LEU A 421 -16.10 -4.81 -0.98
N SER A 422 -15.22 -3.86 -1.30
CA SER A 422 -14.41 -3.15 -0.30
C SER A 422 -15.27 -2.32 0.63
N TRP A 423 -16.26 -1.56 0.11
CA TRP A 423 -17.10 -0.74 0.97
C TRP A 423 -18.14 -1.60 1.73
N ILE A 424 -18.64 -2.67 1.12
CA ILE A 424 -19.51 -3.64 1.80
C ILE A 424 -18.77 -4.28 2.98
N ALA A 425 -17.54 -4.73 2.76
CA ALA A 425 -16.73 -5.32 3.83
C ALA A 425 -16.38 -4.31 4.92
N ALA A 426 -16.05 -3.06 4.58
CA ALA A 426 -15.87 -2.00 5.57
C ALA A 426 -17.12 -1.78 6.43
N LEU A 427 -18.32 -1.80 5.82
CA LEU A 427 -19.58 -1.71 6.55
C LEU A 427 -19.78 -2.93 7.47
N VAL A 428 -19.63 -4.15 6.95
CA VAL A 428 -19.80 -5.40 7.71
C VAL A 428 -18.81 -5.44 8.88
N LEU A 429 -17.53 -5.20 8.63
CA LEU A 429 -16.48 -5.29 9.65
C LEU A 429 -16.64 -4.20 10.72
N SER A 430 -17.02 -2.98 10.34
CA SER A 430 -17.28 -1.90 11.29
C SER A 430 -18.57 -2.12 12.10
N VAL A 431 -19.58 -2.81 11.55
CA VAL A 431 -20.82 -3.14 12.26
C VAL A 431 -20.59 -4.29 13.23
N PHE A 432 -20.11 -5.44 12.74
CA PHE A 432 -20.13 -6.71 13.44
C PHE A 432 -18.85 -7.01 14.22
N ILE A 433 -17.68 -6.59 13.72
CA ILE A 433 -16.39 -6.97 14.34
C ILE A 433 -15.41 -5.77 14.42
N PRO A 434 -15.80 -4.63 15.02
CA PRO A 434 -14.96 -3.43 15.04
C PRO A 434 -13.62 -3.64 15.76
N LYS A 435 -13.60 -4.54 16.76
CA LYS A 435 -12.38 -4.93 17.50
C LYS A 435 -11.36 -5.66 16.63
N LEU A 436 -11.77 -6.30 15.53
CA LEU A 436 -10.87 -7.07 14.67
C LEU A 436 -9.89 -6.17 13.92
N ILE A 437 -10.37 -5.03 13.40
CA ILE A 437 -9.57 -4.09 12.59
C ILE A 437 -9.00 -2.96 13.48
N GLY A 438 -9.57 -2.76 14.67
CA GLY A 438 -9.27 -1.60 15.51
C GLY A 438 -9.88 -0.33 14.94
N THR A 439 -11.10 -0.43 14.40
CA THR A 439 -11.84 0.71 13.84
C THR A 439 -12.23 1.68 14.94
N THR A 440 -11.94 2.96 14.77
CA THR A 440 -12.31 3.97 15.77
C THR A 440 -13.82 4.24 15.76
N ALA A 441 -14.37 4.79 16.85
CA ALA A 441 -15.79 5.19 16.89
C ALA A 441 -16.12 6.23 15.81
N GLU A 442 -15.16 7.11 15.50
CA GLU A 442 -15.29 8.13 14.45
C GLU A 442 -15.38 7.50 13.06
N GLU A 443 -14.47 6.58 12.71
CA GLU A 443 -14.51 5.83 11.44
C GLU A 443 -15.85 5.07 11.31
N ARG A 444 -16.30 4.43 12.40
CA ARG A 444 -17.56 3.68 12.43
C ARG A 444 -18.77 4.58 12.16
N ASN A 445 -18.82 5.77 12.76
CA ASN A 445 -19.91 6.72 12.57
C ASN A 445 -19.90 7.34 11.17
N GLN A 446 -18.72 7.57 10.60
CA GLN A 446 -18.58 8.04 9.21
C GLN A 446 -19.10 6.99 8.22
N ILE A 447 -18.68 5.73 8.35
CA ILE A 447 -19.12 4.62 7.49
C ILE A 447 -20.64 4.42 7.58
N LYS A 448 -21.21 4.49 8.79
CA LYS A 448 -22.65 4.30 9.04
C LYS A 448 -23.52 5.51 8.68
N SER A 449 -22.94 6.65 8.28
CA SER A 449 -23.74 7.83 8.01
C SER A 449 -24.67 7.60 6.82
N LYS A 450 -25.95 8.00 6.95
CA LYS A 450 -26.97 7.79 5.90
C LYS A 450 -26.52 8.34 4.54
N THR A 451 -25.88 9.50 4.54
CA THR A 451 -25.33 10.14 3.32
C THR A 451 -24.28 9.26 2.65
N ASN A 452 -23.35 8.66 3.40
CA ASN A 452 -22.31 7.83 2.83
C ASN A 452 -22.87 6.50 2.31
N ILE A 453 -23.84 5.91 3.01
CA ILE A 453 -24.53 4.69 2.55
C ILE A 453 -25.28 4.95 1.23
N ILE A 454 -26.01 6.08 1.14
CA ILE A 454 -26.72 6.47 -0.10
C ILE A 454 -25.72 6.67 -1.25
N ASN A 455 -24.64 7.42 -1.02
CA ASN A 455 -23.60 7.64 -2.03
C ASN A 455 -22.97 6.31 -2.48
N LYS A 456 -22.62 5.42 -1.54
CA LYS A 456 -22.06 4.10 -1.84
C LYS A 456 -23.03 3.21 -2.63
N SER A 457 -24.32 3.29 -2.32
CA SER A 457 -25.37 2.57 -3.04
C SER A 457 -25.52 3.09 -4.47
N LEU A 458 -25.58 4.42 -4.65
CA LEU A 458 -25.62 5.04 -5.99
C LEU A 458 -24.36 4.71 -6.80
N GLY A 459 -23.19 4.77 -6.18
CA GLY A 459 -21.94 4.39 -6.81
C GLY A 459 -21.93 2.93 -7.28
N THR A 460 -22.48 2.03 -6.45
CA THR A 460 -22.63 0.61 -6.78
C THR A 460 -23.57 0.42 -7.98
N ILE A 461 -24.67 1.16 -8.06
CA ILE A 461 -25.59 1.12 -9.22
C ILE A 461 -24.85 1.49 -10.50
N PHE A 462 -24.08 2.59 -10.50
CA PHE A 462 -23.30 2.99 -11.68
C PHE A 462 -22.27 1.92 -12.10
N ILE A 463 -21.55 1.33 -11.14
CA ILE A 463 -20.59 0.27 -11.41
C ILE A 463 -21.28 -0.98 -11.99
N VAL A 464 -22.42 -1.38 -11.42
CA VAL A 464 -23.19 -2.55 -11.88
C VAL A 464 -23.71 -2.31 -13.30
N ILE A 465 -24.22 -1.12 -13.60
CA ILE A 465 -24.63 -0.76 -14.97
C ILE A 465 -23.42 -0.87 -15.93
N SER A 466 -22.25 -0.33 -15.56
CA SER A 466 -21.02 -0.48 -16.36
C SER A 466 -20.66 -1.94 -16.61
N LEU A 467 -20.74 -2.80 -15.59
CA LEU A 467 -20.46 -4.23 -15.70
C LEU A 467 -21.45 -4.95 -16.62
N ILE A 468 -22.75 -4.62 -16.52
CA ILE A 468 -23.80 -5.19 -17.37
C ILE A 468 -23.56 -4.81 -18.83
N ILE A 469 -23.34 -3.52 -19.12
CA ILE A 469 -23.09 -3.06 -20.49
C ILE A 469 -21.82 -3.71 -21.03
N LEU A 470 -20.74 -3.75 -20.26
CA LEU A 470 -19.48 -4.41 -20.66
C LEU A 470 -19.70 -5.89 -21.02
N ASN A 471 -20.54 -6.60 -20.26
CA ASN A 471 -20.86 -8.00 -20.52
C ASN A 471 -21.70 -8.17 -21.81
N ILE A 472 -22.67 -7.27 -22.03
CA ILE A 472 -23.52 -7.28 -23.23
C ILE A 472 -22.71 -6.96 -24.50
N THR A 473 -21.85 -5.94 -24.48
CA THR A 473 -21.07 -5.51 -25.67
C THR A 473 -20.02 -6.54 -26.11
N LYS A 474 -19.67 -7.49 -25.25
CA LYS A 474 -18.62 -8.49 -25.50
C LYS A 474 -19.18 -9.90 -25.78
N LYS A 475 -20.49 -10.11 -25.63
CA LYS A 475 -21.19 -11.26 -26.19
C LYS A 475 -21.40 -11.02 -27.67
#